data_AF-A0A368XEH9-F1
#
_entry.id   AF-A0A368XEH9-F1
#
_cell.length_a   1.000
_cell.length_b   1.000
_cell.length_c   1.000
_cell.angle_alpha   90.00
_cell.angle_beta   90.00
_cell.angle_gamma   90.00
#
_symmetry.space_group_name_H-M   'P 1'
#
loop_
_entity.id
_entity.type
_entity.pdbx_description
1 polymer ?
#
loop_
_entity_poly.entity_id
_entity_poly.type
_entity_poly.pdbx_seq_one_letter_code
_entity_poly.pdbx_strand_id
1 'polypeptide(L)'
;MKRKNSLLAYLLIGIGLYFLLKELKIPILTDFYSWPTLLILIGAAFVFHAYSTRDFKNIFPGAILLGIGIHFHGLNHYGFWIDHWGIYPFIIGIAFLLRFSKTKNGLFPGLILILIAIFAIFVDNKPGWFNWIHETVAFIERFWPVLLIGFGIYLIMKKK
;
A
#
# COMPACT_ATOMS: atom_id res chain seq x y z
N MET A 1 -25.47 19.06 1.31
CA MET A 1 -25.37 17.72 0.66
C MET A 1 -24.46 17.66 -0.60
N LYS A 2 -23.43 18.52 -0.78
CA LYS A 2 -22.63 18.58 -2.04
C LYS A 2 -21.22 17.91 -2.02
N ARG A 3 -20.76 17.34 -0.91
CA ARG A 3 -19.35 16.87 -0.77
C ARG A 3 -19.12 15.36 -0.97
N LYS A 4 -20.16 14.53 -1.15
CA LYS A 4 -19.98 13.06 -1.21
C LYS A 4 -19.34 12.57 -2.52
N ASN A 5 -19.40 13.33 -3.60
CA ASN A 5 -18.99 12.87 -4.93
C ASN A 5 -17.63 13.41 -5.41
N SER A 6 -16.95 14.26 -4.62
CA SER A 6 -15.67 14.86 -5.04
C SER A 6 -14.53 13.85 -5.16
N LEU A 7 -14.45 12.86 -4.26
CA LEU A 7 -13.42 11.81 -4.36
C LEU A 7 -13.59 10.98 -5.62
N LEU A 8 -14.83 10.57 -5.92
CA LEU A 8 -15.14 9.82 -7.14
C LEU A 8 -14.77 10.61 -8.39
N ALA A 9 -15.03 11.93 -8.40
CA ALA A 9 -14.61 12.79 -9.50
C ALA A 9 -13.09 12.81 -9.68
N TYR A 10 -12.30 12.98 -8.60
CA TYR A 10 -10.84 12.93 -8.67
C TYR A 10 -10.32 11.58 -9.18
N LEU A 11 -10.92 10.47 -8.75
CA LEU A 11 -10.54 9.13 -9.20
C LEU A 11 -10.85 8.94 -10.69
N LEU A 12 -12.06 9.31 -11.13
CA LEU A 12 -12.45 9.19 -12.53
C LEU A 12 -11.58 10.05 -13.44
N ILE A 13 -11.28 11.29 -13.04
CA ILE A 13 -10.38 12.18 -13.79
C ILE A 13 -8.98 11.58 -13.88
N GLY A 14 -8.41 11.14 -12.75
CA GLY A 14 -7.08 10.54 -12.74
C GLY A 14 -7.02 9.29 -13.62
N ILE A 15 -7.90 8.33 -13.36
CA ILE A 15 -7.92 7.04 -14.06
C ILE A 15 -8.20 7.24 -15.55
N GLY A 16 -9.15 8.12 -15.90
CA GLY A 16 -9.44 8.46 -17.29
C GLY A 16 -8.24 9.08 -18.00
N LEU A 17 -7.53 10.01 -17.35
CA LEU A 17 -6.31 10.60 -17.89
C LEU A 17 -5.21 9.54 -18.08
N TYR A 18 -5.04 8.63 -17.13
CA TYR A 18 -4.09 7.54 -17.25
C TYR A 18 -4.37 6.66 -18.48
N PHE A 19 -5.61 6.21 -18.66
CA PHE A 19 -5.97 5.39 -19.82
C PHE A 19 -5.86 6.15 -21.15
N LEU A 20 -6.20 7.44 -21.15
CA LEU A 20 -6.02 8.29 -22.34
C LEU A 20 -4.54 8.41 -22.72
N LEU A 21 -3.66 8.70 -21.76
CA LEU A 21 -2.22 8.80 -22.00
C LEU A 21 -1.66 7.45 -22.51
N LYS A 22 -2.11 6.35 -21.91
CA LYS A 22 -1.76 4.98 -22.34
C LYS A 22 -2.17 4.70 -23.79
N GLU A 23 -3.37 5.09 -24.18
CA GLU A 23 -3.87 4.90 -25.55
C GLU A 23 -3.10 5.75 -26.56
N LEU A 24 -2.74 6.99 -26.19
CA LEU A 24 -1.89 7.87 -27.00
C LEU A 24 -0.45 7.38 -27.14
N LYS A 25 -0.03 6.36 -26.37
CA LYS A 25 1.30 5.74 -26.39
C LYS A 25 2.44 6.78 -26.33
N ILE A 26 2.28 7.78 -25.46
CA ILE A 26 3.30 8.83 -25.31
C ILE A 26 4.62 8.16 -24.85
N PRO A 27 5.72 8.23 -25.64
CA PRO A 27 6.93 7.45 -25.38
C PRO A 27 7.59 7.75 -24.02
N ILE A 28 7.48 8.98 -23.53
CA ILE A 28 8.09 9.39 -22.26
C ILE A 28 7.33 8.85 -21.02
N LEU A 29 6.13 8.29 -21.23
CA LEU A 29 5.25 7.82 -20.15
C LEU A 29 5.03 6.30 -20.18
N THR A 30 5.66 5.57 -21.10
CA THR A 30 5.44 4.12 -21.27
C THR A 30 5.75 3.31 -20.02
N ASP A 31 6.78 3.71 -19.29
CA ASP A 31 7.23 3.11 -18.03
C ASP A 31 6.18 3.26 -16.92
N PHE A 32 5.31 4.27 -17.05
CA PHE A 32 4.23 4.52 -16.13
C PHE A 32 2.95 3.74 -16.47
N TYR A 33 2.87 2.96 -17.56
CA TYR A 33 1.66 2.20 -17.91
C TYR A 33 1.53 0.86 -17.17
N SER A 34 1.68 0.91 -15.85
CA SER A 34 1.71 -0.25 -14.97
C SER A 34 0.66 -0.13 -13.84
N TRP A 35 0.30 -1.27 -13.25
CA TRP A 35 -0.64 -1.31 -12.12
C TRP A 35 -0.18 -0.49 -10.89
N PRO A 36 1.12 -0.34 -10.57
CA PRO A 36 1.56 0.52 -9.47
C PRO A 36 1.19 1.99 -9.71
N THR A 37 1.19 2.46 -10.97
CA THR A 37 0.76 3.82 -11.32
C THR A 37 -0.71 4.07 -10.99
N LEU A 38 -1.57 3.07 -11.18
CA LEU A 38 -2.97 3.17 -10.74
C LEU A 38 -3.07 3.32 -9.22
N LEU A 39 -2.25 2.59 -8.45
CA LEU A 39 -2.20 2.77 -6.99
C LEU A 39 -1.69 4.14 -6.57
N ILE A 40 -0.64 4.65 -7.25
CA ILE A 40 -0.12 6.00 -7.04
C ILE A 40 -1.24 7.02 -7.27
N LEU A 41 -1.97 6.90 -8.37
CA LEU A 41 -3.02 7.83 -8.75
C LEU A 41 -4.21 7.80 -7.79
N ILE A 42 -4.67 6.61 -7.40
CA ILE A 42 -5.75 6.43 -6.42
C ILE A 42 -5.31 6.96 -5.06
N GLY A 43 -4.11 6.60 -4.61
CA GLY A 43 -3.55 7.07 -3.34
C GLY A 43 -3.41 8.59 -3.30
N ALA A 44 -2.86 9.18 -4.36
CA ALA A 44 -2.74 10.63 -4.52
C ALA A 44 -4.11 11.31 -4.51
N ALA A 45 -5.12 10.77 -5.20
CA ALA A 45 -6.48 11.30 -5.18
C ALA A 45 -7.09 11.28 -3.77
N PHE A 46 -6.90 10.21 -3.00
CA PHE A 46 -7.37 10.10 -1.62
C PHE A 46 -6.70 11.13 -0.71
N VAL A 47 -5.38 11.27 -0.79
CA VAL A 47 -4.62 12.25 -0.01
C VAL A 47 -5.03 13.67 -0.41
N PHE A 48 -5.01 14.00 -1.70
CA PHE A 48 -5.38 15.31 -2.22
C PHE A 48 -6.81 15.71 -1.83
N HIS A 49 -7.77 14.79 -1.99
CA HIS A 49 -9.15 15.00 -1.58
C HIS A 49 -9.25 15.28 -0.08
N ALA A 50 -8.52 14.52 0.76
CA ALA A 50 -8.54 14.69 2.20
C ALA A 50 -8.04 16.09 2.63
N TYR A 51 -6.97 16.58 2.02
CA TYR A 51 -6.46 17.93 2.28
C TYR A 51 -7.40 19.02 1.74
N SER A 52 -7.91 18.86 0.51
CA SER A 52 -8.77 19.85 -0.16
C SER A 52 -10.12 20.02 0.55
N THR A 53 -10.71 18.93 1.03
CA THR A 53 -12.02 18.95 1.71
C THR A 53 -11.92 19.14 3.23
N ARG A 54 -10.69 19.11 3.78
CA ARG A 54 -10.39 19.03 5.22
C ARG A 54 -11.05 17.82 5.90
N ASP A 55 -11.33 16.75 5.14
CA ASP A 55 -11.77 15.45 5.66
C ASP A 55 -10.60 14.47 5.68
N PHE A 56 -9.96 14.35 6.84
CA PHE A 56 -8.71 13.62 6.99
C PHE A 56 -8.85 12.11 7.15
N LYS A 57 -10.08 11.56 7.05
CA LYS A 57 -10.33 10.11 7.18
C LYS A 57 -9.56 9.29 6.15
N ASN A 58 -9.39 9.85 4.95
CA ASN A 58 -8.78 9.16 3.81
C ASN A 58 -7.26 9.36 3.69
N ILE A 59 -6.61 10.13 4.59
CA ILE A 59 -5.15 10.31 4.56
C ILE A 59 -4.44 8.97 4.72
N PHE A 60 -4.87 8.16 5.69
CA PHE A 60 -4.22 6.89 6.00
C PHE A 60 -4.32 5.87 4.85
N PRO A 61 -5.52 5.49 4.37
CA PRO A 61 -5.62 4.57 3.24
C PRO A 61 -5.00 5.15 1.96
N GLY A 62 -5.10 6.47 1.73
CA GLY A 62 -4.47 7.13 0.58
C GLY A 62 -2.95 7.05 0.61
N ALA A 63 -2.33 7.30 1.76
CA ALA A 63 -0.89 7.22 1.94
C ALA A 63 -0.36 5.78 1.80
N ILE A 64 -1.10 4.77 2.27
CA ILE A 64 -0.74 3.37 2.06
C ILE A 64 -0.76 3.01 0.58
N LEU A 65 -1.85 3.32 -0.14
CA LEU A 65 -1.95 3.04 -1.57
C LEU A 65 -0.85 3.76 -2.37
N LEU A 66 -0.60 5.02 -2.04
CA LEU A 66 0.45 5.81 -2.66
C LEU A 66 1.83 5.20 -2.40
N GLY A 67 2.15 4.86 -1.15
CA GLY A 67 3.44 4.26 -0.77
C GLY A 67 3.66 2.90 -1.43
N ILE A 68 2.64 2.04 -1.47
CA ILE A 68 2.69 0.74 -2.15
C ILE A 68 2.91 0.95 -3.65
N GLY A 69 2.16 1.86 -4.27
CA GLY A 69 2.33 2.18 -5.68
C GLY A 69 3.74 2.69 -6.01
N ILE A 70 4.28 3.60 -5.20
CA ILE A 70 5.65 4.11 -5.35
C ILE A 70 6.67 2.97 -5.19
N HIS A 71 6.49 2.11 -4.18
CA HIS A 71 7.42 1.01 -3.92
C HIS A 71 7.47 0.01 -5.09
N PHE A 72 6.32 -0.47 -5.57
CA PHE A 72 6.29 -1.40 -6.71
C PHE A 72 6.68 -0.75 -8.03
N HIS A 73 6.35 0.54 -8.23
CA HIS A 73 6.86 1.27 -9.38
C HIS A 73 8.39 1.35 -9.34
N GLY A 74 8.95 1.64 -8.17
CA GLY A 74 10.40 1.73 -7.99
C GLY A 74 11.12 0.40 -8.21
N LEU A 75 10.59 -0.71 -7.69
CA LEU A 75 11.12 -2.05 -7.92
C LEU A 75 11.22 -2.41 -9.40
N ASN A 76 10.28 -1.93 -10.23
CA ASN A 76 10.26 -2.25 -11.65
C ASN A 76 11.19 -1.39 -12.51
N HIS A 77 11.61 -0.21 -12.03
CA HIS A 77 12.31 0.79 -12.84
C HIS A 77 13.69 1.19 -12.32
N TYR A 78 13.96 1.01 -11.02
CA TYR A 78 15.19 1.46 -10.38
C TYR A 78 15.92 0.29 -9.71
N GLY A 79 17.07 -0.10 -10.26
CA GLY A 79 17.88 -1.18 -9.70
C GLY A 79 18.46 -0.89 -8.30
N PHE A 80 18.46 0.37 -7.86
CA PHE A 80 18.87 0.76 -6.51
C PHE A 80 17.72 0.74 -5.50
N TRP A 81 16.50 0.41 -5.92
CA TRP A 81 15.34 0.42 -5.05
C TRP A 81 15.42 -0.71 -4.01
N ILE A 82 15.00 -0.42 -2.79
CA ILE A 82 15.09 -1.37 -1.68
C ILE A 82 13.99 -2.43 -1.84
N ASP A 83 14.37 -3.66 -2.19
CA ASP A 83 13.49 -4.83 -2.15
C ASP A 83 13.61 -5.53 -0.79
N HIS A 84 12.83 -5.05 0.19
CA HIS A 84 12.87 -5.58 1.55
C HIS A 84 11.49 -5.48 2.21
N TRP A 85 11.09 -6.53 2.94
CA TRP A 85 9.79 -6.58 3.60
C TRP A 85 9.59 -5.45 4.61
N GLY A 86 10.67 -4.93 5.21
CA GLY A 86 10.64 -3.79 6.13
C GLY A 86 10.06 -2.50 5.52
N ILE A 87 9.99 -2.39 4.19
CA ILE A 87 9.34 -1.26 3.52
C ILE A 87 7.83 -1.22 3.76
N TYR A 88 7.16 -2.37 3.95
CA TYR A 88 5.72 -2.38 4.22
C TYR A 88 5.34 -1.74 5.57
N PRO A 89 5.92 -2.14 6.72
CA PRO A 89 5.70 -1.42 7.97
C PRO A 89 6.21 0.03 7.90
N PHE A 90 7.25 0.33 7.10
CA PHE A 90 7.68 1.71 6.87
C PHE A 90 6.57 2.57 6.25
N ILE A 91 5.96 2.09 5.16
CA ILE A 91 4.84 2.76 4.47
C ILE A 91 3.67 2.99 5.43
N ILE A 92 3.29 1.96 6.20
CA ILE A 92 2.18 2.05 7.16
C ILE A 92 2.52 3.05 8.27
N GLY A 93 3.76 3.05 8.75
CA GLY A 93 4.25 4.00 9.74
C GLY A 93 4.19 5.46 9.25
N ILE A 94 4.65 5.72 8.02
CA ILE A 94 4.52 7.03 7.37
C ILE A 94 3.05 7.41 7.21
N ALA A 95 2.16 6.49 6.83
CA ALA A 95 0.73 6.76 6.73
C ALA A 95 0.12 7.18 8.08
N PHE A 96 0.54 6.56 9.18
CA PHE A 96 0.17 6.99 10.54
C PHE A 96 0.70 8.39 10.87
N LEU A 97 1.96 8.70 10.55
CA LEU A 97 2.53 10.03 10.81
C LEU A 97 1.85 11.13 9.99
N LEU A 98 1.54 10.87 8.71
CA LEU A 98 0.78 11.78 7.85
C LEU A 98 -0.61 12.05 8.43
N ARG A 99 -1.32 11.01 8.88
CA ARG A 99 -2.62 11.16 9.56
C ARG A 99 -2.47 11.90 10.88
N PHE A 100 -1.43 11.63 11.67
CA PHE A 100 -1.17 12.29 12.95
C PHE A 100 -0.99 13.80 12.77
N SER A 101 -0.31 14.24 11.71
CA SER A 101 -0.09 15.67 11.44
C SER A 101 -1.38 16.50 11.42
N LYS A 102 -2.52 15.91 11.02
CA LYS A 102 -3.83 16.56 10.93
C LYS A 102 -4.84 16.14 11.98
N THR A 103 -4.79 14.91 12.45
CA THR A 103 -5.79 14.37 13.38
C THR A 103 -5.28 14.22 14.81
N LYS A 104 -3.98 14.39 15.04
CA LYS A 104 -3.26 14.12 16.31
C LYS A 104 -3.44 12.70 16.84
N ASN A 105 -3.88 11.77 16.00
CA ASN A 105 -4.08 10.36 16.33
C ASN A 105 -3.11 9.46 15.56
N GLY A 106 -2.62 8.41 16.23
CA GLY A 106 -1.79 7.37 15.60
C GLY A 106 -0.28 7.62 15.64
N LEU A 107 0.22 8.56 16.45
CA LEU A 107 1.66 8.79 16.59
C LEU A 107 2.41 7.54 17.06
N PHE A 108 1.93 6.93 18.15
CA PHE A 108 2.58 5.78 18.77
C PHE A 108 2.70 4.56 17.82
N PRO A 109 1.61 4.06 17.18
CA PRO A 109 1.75 2.99 16.20
C PRO A 109 2.62 3.39 15.00
N GLY A 110 2.59 4.66 14.57
CA GLY A 110 3.44 5.15 13.49
C GLY A 110 4.94 5.06 13.82
N LEU A 111 5.34 5.55 14.99
CA LEU A 111 6.73 5.51 15.45
C LEU A 111 7.23 4.08 15.66
N ILE A 112 6.41 3.22 16.27
CA ILE A 112 6.77 1.80 16.45
C ILE A 112 7.01 1.11 15.11
N LEU A 113 6.11 1.31 14.14
CA LEU A 113 6.25 0.68 12.83
C LEU A 113 7.48 1.20 12.07
N ILE A 114 7.79 2.50 12.16
CA ILE A 114 8.99 3.05 11.57
C ILE A 114 10.24 2.47 12.23
N LEU A 115 10.25 2.36 13.57
CA LEU A 115 11.38 1.77 14.30
C LEU A 115 11.60 0.32 13.88
N ILE A 116 10.53 -0.49 13.82
CA ILE A 116 10.58 -1.88 13.35
C ILE A 116 11.08 -1.94 11.91
N ALA A 117 10.60 -1.05 11.04
CA ALA A 117 10.98 -1.02 9.64
C ALA A 117 12.47 -0.68 9.45
N ILE A 118 12.96 0.36 10.13
CA ILE A 118 14.38 0.74 10.09
C ILE A 118 15.22 -0.42 10.63
N PHE A 119 14.85 -0.98 11.78
CA PHE A 119 15.55 -2.14 12.34
C PHE A 119 15.57 -3.30 11.33
N ALA A 120 14.44 -3.63 10.71
CA ALA A 120 14.36 -4.70 9.73
C ALA A 120 15.23 -4.45 8.49
N ILE A 121 15.28 -3.23 7.97
CA ILE A 121 16.03 -2.90 6.75
C ILE A 121 17.55 -2.89 7.00
N PHE A 122 17.99 -2.44 8.18
CA PHE A 122 19.41 -2.25 8.47
C PHE A 122 20.05 -3.40 9.26
N VAL A 123 19.25 -4.26 9.89
CA VAL A 123 19.78 -5.51 10.46
C VAL A 123 20.05 -6.45 9.30
N ASP A 124 21.33 -6.58 8.96
CA ASP A 124 21.83 -7.46 7.93
C ASP A 124 21.16 -8.83 7.95
N ASN A 125 20.84 -9.31 6.75
CA ASN A 125 20.11 -10.54 6.53
C ASN A 125 20.79 -11.74 7.24
N LYS A 126 20.03 -12.28 8.20
CA LYS A 126 20.12 -13.59 8.87
C LYS A 126 20.96 -13.64 10.14
N PRO A 127 20.47 -13.10 11.25
CA PRO A 127 20.66 -13.80 12.51
C PRO A 127 20.12 -15.23 12.36
N GLY A 128 20.85 -16.27 12.77
CA GLY A 128 20.42 -17.66 12.60
C GLY A 128 19.04 -18.01 13.19
N TRP A 129 18.52 -17.18 14.10
CA TRP A 129 17.16 -17.29 14.65
C TRP A 129 16.04 -16.85 13.69
N PHE A 130 16.36 -16.11 12.63
CA PHE A 130 15.39 -15.66 11.61
C PHE A 130 14.97 -16.78 10.64
N ASN A 131 15.72 -17.89 10.61
CA ASN A 131 15.41 -19.06 9.79
C ASN A 131 14.06 -19.69 10.16
N TRP A 132 13.70 -19.73 11.45
CA TRP A 132 12.41 -20.30 11.86
C TRP A 132 11.22 -19.49 11.35
N ILE A 133 11.35 -18.15 11.29
CA ILE A 133 10.33 -17.28 10.71
C ILE A 133 10.23 -17.54 9.20
N HIS A 134 11.36 -17.65 8.50
CA HIS A 134 11.38 -17.97 7.07
C HIS A 134 10.72 -19.32 6.75
N GLU A 135 11.03 -20.36 7.53
CA GLU A 135 10.43 -21.70 7.39
C GLU A 135 8.93 -21.67 7.69
N THR A 136 8.53 -20.94 8.73
CA THR A 136 7.12 -20.79 9.10
C THR A 136 6.34 -20.03 8.03
N VAL A 137 6.89 -18.94 7.50
CA VAL A 137 6.26 -18.16 6.42
C VAL A 137 6.18 -18.99 5.14
N ALA A 138 7.24 -19.70 4.76
CA ALA A 138 7.22 -20.61 3.59
C ALA A 138 6.19 -21.73 3.75
N PHE A 139 6.02 -22.26 4.96
CA PHE A 139 4.96 -23.22 5.28
C PHE A 139 3.57 -22.59 5.10
N ILE A 140 3.34 -21.39 5.65
CA ILE A 140 2.06 -20.68 5.51
C ILE A 140 1.77 -20.36 4.04
N GLU A 141 2.75 -19.88 3.26
CA GLU A 141 2.62 -19.61 1.83
C GLU A 141 2.28 -20.86 1.01
N ARG A 142 2.76 -22.03 1.42
CA ARG A 142 2.43 -23.30 0.77
C ARG A 142 1.02 -23.79 1.12
N PHE A 143 0.54 -23.51 2.33
CA PHE A 143 -0.67 -24.14 2.89
C PHE A 143 -1.86 -23.19 3.12
N TRP A 144 -1.74 -21.87 2.91
CA TRP A 144 -2.88 -20.96 2.97
C TRP A 144 -4.08 -21.35 2.07
N PRO A 145 -3.91 -22.00 0.89
CA PRO A 145 -5.07 -22.43 0.10
C PRO A 145 -5.89 -23.51 0.83
N VAL A 146 -5.24 -24.37 1.62
CA VAL A 146 -5.92 -25.41 2.42
C VAL A 146 -6.78 -24.78 3.51
N LEU A 147 -6.26 -23.74 4.18
CA LEU A 147 -7.03 -22.98 5.16
C LEU A 147 -8.25 -22.31 4.53
N LEU A 148 -8.12 -21.73 3.33
CA LEU A 148 -9.25 -21.15 2.61
C LEU A 148 -10.30 -22.19 2.20
N ILE A 149 -9.86 -23.36 1.72
CA ILE A 149 -10.77 -24.47 1.39
C ILE A 149 -11.53 -24.92 2.63
N GLY A 150 -10.82 -25.16 3.75
CA GLY A 150 -11.42 -25.56 5.02
C GLY A 150 -12.40 -24.53 5.56
N PHE A 151 -12.04 -23.24 5.50
CA PHE A 151 -12.92 -22.14 5.92
C PHE A 151 -14.15 -22.03 5.02
N GLY A 152 -13.98 -22.21 3.70
CA GLY A 152 -15.09 -22.26 2.74
C GLY A 152 -16.07 -23.39 3.04
N ILE A 153 -15.56 -24.60 3.31
CA ILE A 153 -16.37 -25.76 3.70
C ILE A 153 -17.12 -25.47 5.02
N TYR A 154 -16.42 -24.94 6.02
CA TYR A 154 -17.03 -24.57 7.31
C TYR A 154 -18.19 -23.58 7.13
N LEU A 155 -18.03 -22.55 6.29
CA LEU A 155 -19.10 -21.58 6.01
C LEU A 155 -20.31 -22.21 5.31
N ILE A 156 -20.10 -23.18 4.42
CA ILE A 156 -21.19 -23.93 3.77
C ILE A 156 -21.94 -24.77 4.81
N MET A 157 -21.21 -25.43 5.73
CA MET A 157 -21.81 -26.27 6.77
C MET A 157 -22.55 -25.46 7.83
N LYS A 158 -22.12 -24.22 8.11
CA LYS A 158 -22.78 -23.33 9.10
C LYS A 158 -23.98 -22.57 8.54
N LYS A 159 -24.13 -22.51 7.22
CA LYS A 159 -25.30 -21.91 6.54
C LYS A 159 -26.44 -22.91 6.28
N LYS A 160 -26.24 -24.18 6.60
CA LYS A 160 -27.29 -25.19 6.80
C LYS A 160 -27.57 -25.33 8.29
#